data_AF-A0A0F4GGP5-F1
#
_entry.id   AF-A0A0F4GGP5-F1
#
_cell.length_a   1.000
_cell.length_b   1.000
_cell.length_c   1.000
_cell.angle_alpha   90.00
_cell.angle_beta   90.00
_cell.angle_gamma   90.00
#
_symmetry.space_group_name_H-M   'P 1'
#
loop_
_entity.id
_entity.type
_entity.pdbx_description
1 polymer ?
#
loop_
_entity_poly.entity_id
_entity_poly.type
_entity_poly.pdbx_seq_one_letter_code
_entity_poly.pdbx_strand_id
1 'polypeptide(L)'
;MDLTLSCSHKNYRFTKQAAKVVHLTPGTPITVGRFMEILKQNKYDKYRFTTNGTGCRYWTHRVVELLRGLGVVDDTGAKEAATALNTVWRTEQPVEAGNQTSLKDHQGTFVG
;
A
#
# COMPACT_ATOMS: atom_id res chain seq x y z
N MET A 1 -22.17 28.50 12.22
CA MET A 1 -21.68 27.18 11.73
C MET A 1 -20.19 27.20 11.95
N ASP A 2 -19.72 26.51 12.98
CA ASP A 2 -18.31 26.56 13.36
C ASP A 2 -17.54 25.40 12.70
N LEU A 3 -16.44 25.74 12.02
CA LEU A 3 -15.53 24.78 11.44
C LEU A 3 -14.41 24.50 12.46
N THR A 4 -14.43 23.31 13.06
CA THR A 4 -13.38 22.88 14.00
C THR A 4 -12.33 22.05 13.27
N LEU A 5 -11.11 22.58 13.18
CA LEU A 5 -9.94 21.84 12.71
C LEU A 5 -9.18 21.27 13.92
N SER A 6 -8.93 19.96 13.95
CA SER A 6 -8.09 19.34 14.97
C SER A 6 -6.90 18.62 14.33
N CYS A 7 -5.70 18.93 14.83
CA CYS A 7 -4.48 18.18 14.55
C CYS A 7 -4.00 17.57 15.87
N SER A 8 -3.84 16.25 15.90
CA SER A 8 -3.33 15.53 17.07
C SER A 8 -2.12 14.67 16.69
N HIS A 9 -1.15 14.61 17.60
CA HIS A 9 0.00 13.73 17.46
C HIS A 9 -0.48 12.27 17.62
N LYS A 10 -0.32 11.46 16.57
CA LYS A 10 -0.69 10.04 16.60
C LYS A 10 0.48 9.25 17.20
N ASN A 11 0.32 8.71 18.41
CA ASN A 11 1.34 7.89 19.09
C ASN A 11 1.38 6.42 18.63
N TYR A 12 0.91 6.12 17.42
CA TYR A 12 0.91 4.76 16.89
C TYR A 12 1.77 4.68 15.62
N ARG A 13 2.56 3.61 15.48
CA ARG A 13 3.40 3.38 14.28
C ARG A 13 2.57 3.04 13.04
N PHE A 14 1.37 2.48 13.25
CA PHE A 14 0.37 2.16 12.22
C PHE A 14 -1.03 2.23 12.85
N THR A 15 -2.08 2.34 12.03
CA THR A 15 -3.46 2.48 12.52
C THR A 15 -3.86 1.34 13.46
N LYS A 16 -4.51 1.67 14.59
CA LYS A 16 -5.10 0.68 15.51
C LYS A 16 -6.33 -0.03 14.93
N GLN A 17 -6.81 0.42 13.77
CA GLN A 17 -7.99 -0.12 13.08
C GLN A 17 -7.60 -0.74 11.74
N ALA A 18 -6.42 -1.38 11.67
CA ALA A 18 -6.00 -2.07 10.45
C ALA A 18 -6.93 -3.26 10.19
N ALA A 19 -7.57 -3.27 9.02
CA ALA A 19 -8.42 -4.37 8.59
C ALA A 19 -7.62 -5.66 8.34
N LYS A 20 -6.38 -5.56 7.85
CA LYS A 20 -5.47 -6.68 7.65
C LYS A 20 -4.03 -6.19 7.83
N VAL A 21 -3.23 -6.95 8.58
CA VAL A 21 -1.79 -6.70 8.75
C VAL A 21 -1.04 -7.82 8.05
N VAL A 22 -0.03 -7.44 7.27
CA VAL A 22 0.94 -8.35 6.65
C VAL A 22 2.33 -7.87 7.02
N HIS A 23 3.19 -8.79 7.41
CA HIS A 23 4.57 -8.48 7.76
C HIS A 23 5.48 -8.76 6.56
N LEU A 24 6.15 -7.73 6.07
CA LEU A 24 7.20 -7.86 5.06
C LEU A 24 8.54 -7.87 5.78
N THR A 25 9.31 -8.95 5.62
CA THR A 25 10.63 -9.04 6.22
C THR A 25 11.67 -8.68 5.16
N PRO A 26 12.49 -7.65 5.40
CA PRO A 26 13.58 -7.36 4.50
C PRO A 26 14.59 -8.52 4.48
N GLY A 27 14.99 -8.97 3.29
CA GLY A 27 16.06 -9.97 3.17
C GLY A 27 17.43 -9.42 3.62
N THR A 28 17.57 -8.11 3.63
CA THR A 28 18.71 -7.36 4.21
C THR A 28 18.20 -6.10 4.90
N PRO A 29 18.91 -5.58 5.92
CA PRO A 29 18.52 -4.33 6.58
C PRO A 29 18.40 -3.19 5.56
N ILE A 30 17.21 -2.61 5.43
CA ILE A 30 16.94 -1.48 4.56
C ILE A 30 16.64 -0.23 5.38
N THR A 31 17.24 0.90 5.00
CA THR A 31 16.91 2.20 5.59
C THR A 31 15.73 2.84 4.87
N VAL A 32 15.01 3.73 5.56
CA VAL A 32 13.94 4.52 4.92
C VAL A 32 14.48 5.33 3.74
N GLY A 33 15.70 5.87 3.85
CA GLY A 33 16.36 6.58 2.76
C GLY A 33 16.51 5.70 1.51
N ARG A 34 17.03 4.48 1.68
CA ARG A 34 17.19 3.53 0.57
C ARG A 34 15.85 3.12 -0.04
N PHE A 35 14.82 2.92 0.78
CA PHE A 35 13.47 2.66 0.30
C PHE A 35 12.96 3.82 -0.58
N MET A 36 13.10 5.07 -0.13
CA MET A 36 12.69 6.24 -0.89
C MET A 36 13.48 6.41 -2.20
N GLU A 37 14.77 6.09 -2.22
CA GLU A 37 15.58 6.06 -3.43
C GLU A 37 15.06 5.05 -4.45
N ILE A 38 14.75 3.82 -4.01
CA ILE A 38 14.21 2.78 -4.89
C ILE A 38 12.92 3.26 -5.55
N LEU A 39 12.02 3.89 -4.79
CA LEU A 39 10.77 4.43 -5.34
C LEU A 39 11.03 5.50 -6.40
N LYS A 40 11.94 6.46 -6.13
CA LYS A 40 12.29 7.53 -7.07
C LYS A 40 12.97 7.01 -8.34
N GLN A 41 13.93 6.10 -8.18
CA GLN A 41 14.66 5.48 -9.31
C GLN A 41 13.71 4.73 -10.25
N ASN A 42 12.64 4.14 -9.70
CA ASN A 42 11.64 3.42 -10.47
C ASN A 42 10.40 4.26 -10.83
N LYS A 43 10.42 5.58 -10.56
CA LYS A 43 9.34 6.56 -10.84
C LYS A 43 8.02 6.31 -10.10
N TYR A 44 8.06 5.56 -9.00
CA TYR A 44 6.90 5.29 -8.15
C TYR A 44 6.47 6.50 -7.32
N ASP A 45 7.37 7.48 -7.13
CA ASP A 45 7.10 8.78 -6.55
C ASP A 45 6.23 9.67 -7.46
N LYS A 46 6.17 9.36 -8.76
CA LYS A 46 5.34 10.07 -9.74
C LYS A 46 3.96 9.43 -9.93
N TYR A 47 3.53 8.55 -9.03
CA TYR A 47 2.21 7.95 -9.12
C TYR A 47 1.12 8.97 -8.75
N ARG A 48 0.17 9.19 -9.67
CA ARG A 48 -1.00 10.02 -9.41
C ARG A 48 -2.16 9.17 -8.90
N PHE A 49 -2.55 9.40 -7.66
CA PHE A 49 -3.74 8.80 -7.09
C PHE A 49 -5.00 9.36 -7.75
N THR A 50 -5.96 8.49 -8.05
CA THR A 50 -7.29 8.90 -8.50
C THR A 50 -8.11 9.43 -7.33
N THR A 51 -9.05 10.34 -7.60
CA THR A 51 -9.91 11.02 -6.61
C THR A 51 -10.70 10.06 -5.71
N ASN A 52 -10.95 8.83 -6.16
CA ASN A 52 -11.69 7.83 -5.39
C ASN A 52 -10.83 7.11 -4.33
N GLY A 53 -9.57 7.52 -4.14
CA GLY A 53 -8.66 6.95 -3.13
C GLY A 53 -8.27 5.49 -3.41
N THR A 54 -8.77 4.88 -4.48
CA THR A 54 -8.65 3.46 -4.77
C THR A 54 -7.31 3.09 -5.40
N GLY A 55 -6.59 4.09 -5.94
CA GLY A 55 -5.24 3.93 -6.47
C GLY A 55 -4.18 3.60 -5.41
N CYS A 56 -4.50 3.69 -4.11
CA CYS A 56 -3.55 3.38 -3.03
C CYS A 56 -3.26 1.88 -2.92
N ARG A 57 -4.26 1.02 -3.16
CA ARG A 57 -4.09 -0.44 -3.15
C ARG A 57 -3.26 -0.89 -4.34
N TYR A 58 -3.52 -0.33 -5.52
CA TYR A 58 -2.73 -0.59 -6.72
C TYR A 58 -1.27 -0.13 -6.55
N TRP A 59 -1.05 1.11 -6.09
CA TRP A 59 0.31 1.59 -5.87
C TRP A 59 1.08 0.72 -4.88
N THR A 60 0.47 0.41 -3.73
CA THR A 60 1.08 -0.46 -2.71
C THR A 60 1.40 -1.84 -3.28
N HIS A 61 0.50 -2.43 -4.07
CA HIS A 61 0.74 -3.72 -4.73
C HIS A 61 1.96 -3.64 -5.66
N ARG A 62 2.02 -2.62 -6.51
CA ARG A 62 3.14 -2.42 -7.43
C ARG A 62 4.46 -2.16 -6.69
N VAL A 63 4.44 -1.50 -5.54
CA VAL A 63 5.64 -1.29 -4.69
C VAL A 63 6.10 -2.62 -4.10
N VAL A 64 5.18 -3.46 -3.60
CA VAL A 64 5.51 -4.79 -3.09
C VAL A 64 6.11 -5.67 -4.20
N GLU A 65 5.54 -5.65 -5.41
CA GLU A 65 6.10 -6.36 -6.58
C GLU A 65 7.51 -5.86 -6.93
N LEU A 66 7.74 -4.55 -6.91
CA LEU A 66 9.06 -3.96 -7.16
C LEU A 66 10.08 -4.43 -6.12
N LEU A 67 9.76 -4.31 -4.84
CA LEU A 67 10.66 -4.72 -3.76
C LEU A 67 10.97 -6.22 -3.82
N ARG A 68 9.98 -7.04 -4.15
CA ARG A 68 10.14 -8.49 -4.37
C ARG A 68 11.06 -8.76 -5.55
N GLY A 69 10.84 -8.09 -6.69
CA GLY A 69 11.67 -8.24 -7.89
C GLY A 69 13.13 -7.80 -7.69
N LEU A 70 13.37 -6.85 -6.79
CA LEU A 70 14.70 -6.41 -6.38
C LEU A 70 15.32 -7.26 -5.26
N GLY A 71 14.62 -8.28 -4.77
CA GLY A 71 15.09 -9.13 -3.66
C GLY A 71 15.19 -8.42 -2.31
N VAL A 72 14.50 -7.28 -2.16
CA VAL A 72 14.53 -6.47 -0.93
C VAL A 72 13.66 -7.09 0.16
N VAL A 73 12.53 -7.69 -0.21
CA VAL A 73 11.60 -8.36 0.70
C VAL A 73 11.50 -9.85 0.36
N ASP A 74 11.14 -10.65 1.37
CA ASP A 74 10.94 -12.08 1.22
C ASP A 74 9.75 -12.43 0.30
N ASP A 75 9.87 -13.55 -0.43
CA ASP A 75 8.87 -13.97 -1.43
C ASP A 75 7.54 -14.36 -0.77
N THR A 76 7.58 -14.92 0.44
CA THR A 76 6.40 -15.39 1.18
C THR A 76 5.53 -14.20 1.62
N GLY A 77 6.11 -13.24 2.32
CA GLY A 77 5.43 -12.02 2.77
C GLY A 77 4.95 -11.18 1.60
N ALA A 78 5.72 -11.09 0.52
CA ALA A 78 5.29 -10.39 -0.69
C ALA A 78 4.06 -11.04 -1.35
N LYS A 79 3.97 -12.38 -1.39
CA LYS A 79 2.80 -13.10 -1.89
C LYS A 79 1.58 -12.92 -1.00
N GLU A 80 1.74 -12.96 0.33
CA GLU A 80 0.65 -12.68 1.26
C GLU A 80 0.16 -11.24 1.09
N ALA A 81 1.07 -10.27 0.98
CA ALA A 81 0.73 -8.88 0.75
C ALA A 81 -0.01 -8.69 -0.58
N ALA A 82 0.44 -9.34 -1.66
CA ALA A 82 -0.25 -9.31 -2.95
C ALA A 82 -1.67 -9.88 -2.87
N THR A 83 -1.88 -10.93 -2.07
CA THR A 83 -3.19 -11.53 -1.84
C THR A 83 -4.08 -10.59 -1.04
N ALA A 84 -3.56 -10.05 0.06
CA ALA A 84 -4.28 -9.11 0.92
C ALA A 84 -4.68 -7.83 0.17
N LEU A 85 -3.82 -7.31 -0.71
CA LEU A 85 -4.07 -6.10 -1.50
C LEU A 85 -5.08 -6.30 -2.65
N ASN A 86 -5.22 -7.54 -3.14
CA ASN A 86 -6.28 -7.92 -4.09
C ASN A 86 -7.66 -8.02 -3.44
N THR A 87 -7.73 -8.10 -2.11
CA THR A 87 -8.98 -8.18 -1.37
C THR A 87 -9.40 -6.80 -0.88
N VAL A 88 -10.67 -6.45 -1.06
CA VAL A 88 -11.29 -5.29 -0.39
C VAL A 88 -11.69 -5.72 1.02
N TRP A 89 -11.22 -4.98 2.03
CA TRP A 89 -11.54 -5.21 3.43
C TRP A 89 -12.36 -4.02 3.98
N ARG A 90 -13.40 -4.30 4.77
CA ARG A 90 -14.15 -3.26 5.51
C ARG A 90 -13.82 -3.29 7.01
N THR A 91 -13.53 -4.48 7.52
CA THR A 91 -13.08 -4.80 8.88
C THR A 91 -12.02 -5.89 8.76
N GLU A 92 -11.80 -6.71 9.79
CA GLU A 92 -11.02 -7.95 9.69
C GLU A 92 -11.60 -9.00 8.72
N GLN A 93 -12.78 -8.73 8.14
CA GLN A 93 -13.41 -9.57 7.14
C GLN A 93 -13.34 -8.93 5.73
N PRO A 94 -13.14 -9.76 4.68
CA PRO A 94 -13.35 -9.36 3.30
C PRO A 94 -14.79 -8.87 3.10
N VAL A 95 -14.98 -7.86 2.24
CA VAL A 95 -16.34 -7.51 1.79
C VAL A 95 -16.91 -8.62 0.90
N GLU A 96 -18.24 -8.67 0.79
CA GLU A 96 -18.94 -9.64 -0.05
C GLU A 96 -18.46 -9.61 -1.51
N ALA A 97 -18.58 -10.74 -2.21
CA ALA A 97 -18.04 -10.92 -3.56
C ALA A 97 -18.52 -9.84 -4.56
N GLY A 98 -19.76 -9.37 -4.45
CA GLY A 98 -20.31 -8.31 -5.31
C GLY A 98 -19.72 -6.91 -5.07
N ASN A 99 -19.03 -6.70 -3.95
CA ASN A 99 -18.36 -5.45 -3.58
C ASN A 99 -16.83 -5.53 -3.72
N GLN A 100 -16.31 -6.68 -4.17
CA GLN A 100 -14.90 -6.81 -4.51
C GLN A 100 -14.63 -6.02 -5.79
N THR A 101 -13.49 -5.33 -5.82
CA THR A 101 -13.03 -4.56 -6.98
C THR A 101 -11.64 -4.99 -7.32
N SER A 102 -11.37 -5.24 -8.61
CA SER A 102 -10.06 -5.70 -9.03
C SER A 102 -9.04 -4.57 -8.92
N LEU A 103 -7.79 -4.90 -8.63
CA LEU A 103 -6.68 -3.93 -8.69
C LEU A 103 -6.59 -3.23 -10.06
N LYS A 104 -6.96 -3.93 -11.13
CA LYS A 104 -6.93 -3.43 -12.52
C LYS A 104 -8.00 -2.37 -12.81
N ASP A 105 -9.09 -2.35 -12.06
CA ASP A 105 -10.22 -1.43 -12.27
C ASP A 105 -9.92 -0.04 -11.69
N HIS A 106 -8.83 0.09 -10.94
CA HIS A 106 -8.48 1.27 -10.15
C HIS A 106 -7.03 1.72 -10.32
N GLN A 107 -6.45 1.44 -11.49
CA GLN A 107 -5.10 1.85 -11.83
C GLN A 107 -5.01 3.38 -11.86
N GLY A 108 -4.15 3.94 -11.01
CA GLY A 108 -3.66 5.31 -11.21
C GLY A 108 -2.64 5.35 -12.33
N THR A 109 -2.22 6.55 -12.71
CA THR A 109 -1.26 6.76 -13.80
C THR A 109 0.11 7.08 -13.22
N PHE A 110 1.13 6.37 -13.69
CA PHE A 110 2.52 6.79 -13.51
C PHE A 110 2.79 7.89 -14.54
N VAL A 111 2.99 9.12 -14.09
CA VAL A 111 3.36 10.23 -15.00
C VAL A 111 4.88 10.25 -15.16
N GLY A 112 5.33 10.24 -16.42
CA GLY A 112 6.74 10.20 -16.84
C GLY A 112 7.48 11.49 -16.53
#